data_AF-A0A9D1MSK4-F1
#
_entry.id   AF-A0A9D1MSK4-F1
#
_cell.length_a   1.000
_cell.length_b   1.000
_cell.length_c   1.000
_cell.angle_alpha   90.00
_cell.angle_beta   90.00
_cell.angle_gamma   90.00
#
_symmetry.space_group_name_H-M   'P 1'
#
loop_
_entity.id
_entity.type
_entity.pdbx_description
1 polymer ?
#
loop_
_entity_poly.entity_id
_entity_poly.type
_entity_poly.pdbx_seq_one_letter_code
_entity_poly.pdbx_strand_id
1 'polypeptide(L)'
;MRKFLTLCLWVLCAAIIFFAGFYIGSIDADAHEIKITSQCSGIGMEKSFSANYERIGDEVVKDEKTNSEKYTTRCLCFASDATHENIWVDTVELSGQSEEEVINTCNSDCQALCESRLNGFSFIE
;
A
#
# COMPACT_ATOMS: atom_id res chain seq x y z
N MET A 1 13.37 -26.12 55.82
CA MET A 1 14.12 -25.67 54.61
C MET A 1 13.75 -26.42 53.34
N ARG A 2 13.63 -27.76 53.33
CA ARG A 2 13.32 -28.55 52.11
C ARG A 2 12.03 -28.13 51.36
N LYS A 3 10.94 -27.85 52.08
CA LYS A 3 9.64 -27.44 51.49
C LYS A 3 9.66 -26.06 50.82
N PHE A 4 10.49 -25.14 51.33
CA PHE A 4 10.60 -23.78 50.78
C PHE A 4 11.36 -23.78 49.46
N LEU A 5 12.42 -24.59 49.38
CA LEU A 5 13.20 -24.78 48.16
C LEU A 5 12.33 -25.36 47.02
N THR A 6 11.48 -26.34 47.35
CA THR A 6 10.55 -26.92 46.37
C THR A 6 9.54 -25.89 45.86
N LEU A 7 9.02 -25.03 46.74
CA LEU A 7 8.09 -23.97 46.35
C LEU A 7 8.74 -22.95 45.40
N CYS A 8 9.98 -22.52 45.69
CA CYS A 8 10.73 -21.62 44.80
C CYS A 8 10.99 -22.24 43.43
N LEU A 9 11.28 -23.55 43.37
CA LEU A 9 11.48 -24.27 42.11
C LEU A 9 10.22 -24.30 41.25
N TRP A 10 9.05 -24.53 41.86
CA TRP A 10 7.78 -24.51 41.13
C TRP A 10 7.45 -23.13 40.56
N VAL A 11 7.69 -22.06 41.33
CA VAL A 11 7.50 -20.69 40.87
C VAL A 11 8.45 -20.36 39.72
N LEU A 12 9.71 -20.79 39.81
CA LEU A 12 10.70 -20.59 38.75
C LEU A 12 10.30 -21.33 37.46
N CYS A 13 9.86 -22.59 37.55
CA CYS A 13 9.37 -23.36 36.40
C CYS A 13 8.14 -22.71 35.77
N ALA A 14 7.17 -22.25 36.57
CA ALA A 14 5.99 -21.57 36.06
C ALA A 14 6.35 -20.26 35.33
N ALA A 15 7.29 -19.48 35.88
CA ALA A 15 7.77 -18.26 35.24
C ALA A 15 8.47 -18.57 33.91
N ILE A 16 9.34 -19.58 33.86
CA ILE A 16 10.02 -19.97 32.61
C ILE A 16 9.02 -20.38 31.53
N ILE A 17 8.00 -21.18 31.88
CA ILE A 17 6.95 -21.59 30.93
C ILE A 17 6.16 -20.37 30.43
N PHE A 18 5.82 -19.45 31.32
CA PHE A 18 5.09 -18.23 30.95
C PHE A 18 5.91 -17.34 29.99
N PHE A 19 7.18 -17.08 30.31
CA PHE A 19 8.06 -16.29 29.44
C PHE A 19 8.37 -16.99 28.12
N ALA A 20 8.52 -18.31 28.10
CA ALA A 20 8.72 -19.08 26.86
C ALA A 20 7.49 -19.04 25.95
N GLY A 21 6.28 -19.16 26.51
CA GLY A 21 5.03 -19.04 25.75
C GLY A 21 4.84 -17.64 25.17
N PHE A 22 5.16 -16.60 25.94
CA PHE A 22 5.13 -15.21 25.45
C PHE A 22 6.13 -14.98 24.31
N TYR A 23 7.36 -15.49 24.45
CA TYR A 23 8.42 -15.33 23.45
C TYR A 23 8.11 -16.04 22.12
N ILE A 24 7.54 -17.25 22.17
CA ILE A 24 7.14 -17.98 20.95
C ILE A 24 5.98 -17.26 20.26
N GLY A 25 4.97 -16.79 21.00
CA GLY A 25 3.83 -16.07 20.44
C GLY A 25 4.21 -14.73 19.80
N SER A 26 5.22 -14.04 20.31
CA SER A 26 5.71 -12.79 19.69
C SER A 26 6.48 -13.03 18.38
N ILE A 27 7.19 -14.14 18.25
CA ILE A 27 7.94 -14.45 17.01
C ILE A 27 6.99 -14.81 15.87
N ASP A 28 5.89 -15.51 16.16
CA ASP A 28 4.85 -15.78 15.16
C ASP A 28 4.17 -14.48 14.71
N ALA A 29 3.84 -13.58 15.64
CA ALA A 29 3.17 -12.33 15.31
C ALA A 29 3.98 -11.44 14.35
N ASP A 30 5.31 -11.38 14.51
CA ASP A 30 6.20 -10.60 13.65
C ASP A 30 6.48 -11.29 12.29
N ALA A 31 6.40 -12.62 12.23
CA ALA A 31 6.59 -13.38 10.98
C ALA A 31 5.43 -13.18 9.97
N HIS A 32 4.26 -12.73 10.44
CA HIS A 32 3.06 -12.50 9.63
C HIS A 32 2.80 -11.03 9.29
N GLU A 33 3.66 -10.10 9.68
CA GLU A 33 3.43 -8.68 9.39
C GLU A 33 3.70 -8.37 7.90
N ILE A 34 2.64 -8.28 7.11
CA ILE A 34 2.71 -7.84 5.72
C ILE A 34 3.05 -6.36 5.70
N LYS A 35 4.21 -6.02 5.14
CA LYS A 35 4.66 -4.65 4.99
C LYS A 35 4.18 -4.08 3.66
N ILE A 36 3.50 -2.94 3.72
CA ILE A 36 3.02 -2.22 2.54
C ILE A 36 3.98 -1.06 2.25
N THR A 37 4.53 -1.02 1.04
CA THR A 37 5.36 0.09 0.57
C THR A 37 4.83 0.63 -0.74
N SER A 38 5.15 1.90 -1.01
CA SER A 38 4.69 2.60 -2.19
C SER A 38 5.82 3.38 -2.86
N GLN A 39 5.75 3.50 -4.19
CA GLN A 39 6.71 4.26 -4.97
C GLN A 39 6.01 5.03 -6.09
N CYS A 40 6.24 6.33 -6.13
CA CYS A 40 5.85 7.18 -7.25
C CYS A 40 6.76 6.96 -8.45
N SER A 41 6.18 6.69 -9.62
CA SER A 41 6.90 6.44 -10.87
C SER A 41 6.20 7.07 -12.06
N GLY A 42 7.00 7.51 -13.04
CA GLY A 42 6.49 7.95 -14.34
C GLY A 42 5.63 9.21 -14.28
N ILE A 43 6.07 10.24 -13.56
CA ILE A 43 5.46 11.58 -13.66
C ILE A 43 5.62 12.06 -15.10
N GLY A 44 4.51 12.15 -15.81
CA GLY A 44 4.48 12.48 -17.23
C GLY A 44 3.24 13.30 -17.55
N MET A 45 3.33 14.09 -18.61
CA MET A 45 2.18 14.80 -19.16
C MET A 45 1.54 13.90 -20.22
N GLU A 46 0.34 13.39 -19.95
CA GLU A 46 -0.49 12.75 -20.96
C GLU A 46 -1.43 13.80 -21.55
N LYS A 47 -1.15 14.20 -22.80
CA LYS A 47 -2.08 15.05 -23.54
C LYS A 47 -3.30 14.21 -23.93
N SER A 48 -4.34 14.26 -23.11
CA SER A 48 -5.64 13.70 -23.50
C SER A 48 -6.28 14.63 -24.53
N PHE A 49 -6.22 14.23 -25.80
CA PHE A 49 -7.05 14.85 -26.83
C PHE A 49 -8.46 14.32 -26.64
N SER A 50 -9.32 15.05 -25.92
CA SER A 50 -10.75 14.79 -26.06
C SER A 50 -11.10 15.23 -27.48
N ALA A 51 -11.20 14.27 -28.40
CA ALA A 51 -11.79 14.50 -29.71
C ALA A 51 -13.31 14.62 -29.49
N ASN A 52 -13.72 15.68 -28.80
CA ASN A 52 -15.13 16.05 -28.79
C ASN A 52 -15.45 16.50 -30.20
N TYR A 53 -16.34 15.76 -30.84
CA TYR A 53 -16.89 16.15 -32.12
C TYR A 53 -18.24 16.80 -31.80
N GLU A 54 -18.36 18.09 -32.03
CA GLU A 54 -19.61 18.80 -31.86
C GLU A 54 -20.35 18.78 -33.21
N ARG A 55 -21.61 18.35 -33.18
CA ARG A 55 -22.46 18.36 -34.38
C ARG A 55 -23.15 19.72 -34.49
N ILE A 56 -22.73 20.55 -35.44
CA ILE A 56 -23.34 21.85 -35.72
C ILE A 56 -24.15 21.71 -37.01
N GLY A 57 -25.45 21.46 -36.88
CA GLY A 57 -26.32 21.15 -38.02
C GLY A 57 -26.01 19.77 -38.64
N ASP A 58 -25.66 19.76 -39.94
CA ASP A 58 -25.30 18.55 -40.68
C ASP A 58 -23.79 18.27 -40.73
N GLU A 59 -22.98 19.14 -40.12
CA GLU A 59 -21.53 19.00 -40.07
C GLU A 59 -21.06 18.50 -38.70
N VAL A 60 -20.10 17.58 -38.71
CA VAL A 60 -19.39 17.10 -37.53
C VAL A 60 -18.09 17.89 -37.44
N VAL A 61 -18.04 18.86 -36.54
CA VAL A 61 -16.88 19.75 -36.35
C VAL A 61 -16.02 19.17 -35.22
N LYS A 62 -14.72 19.02 -35.48
CA LYS A 62 -13.75 18.65 -34.44
C LYS A 62 -13.59 19.85 -33.49
N ASP A 63 -14.00 19.69 -32.23
CA ASP A 63 -13.78 20.72 -31.22
C ASP A 63 -12.31 20.74 -30.84
N GLU A 64 -11.54 21.67 -31.41
CA GLU A 64 -10.14 21.90 -31.04
C GLU A 64 -10.01 22.72 -29.73
N LYS A 65 -11.11 23.15 -29.10
CA LYS A 65 -11.07 23.96 -27.88
C LYS A 65 -10.99 23.17 -26.59
N THR A 66 -11.20 21.85 -26.60
CA THR A 66 -11.09 21.00 -25.40
C THR A 66 -9.80 20.16 -25.38
N ASN A 67 -8.65 20.82 -25.61
CA ASN A 67 -7.35 20.25 -25.25
C ASN A 67 -7.17 20.37 -23.73
N SER A 68 -7.57 19.36 -22.97
CA SER A 68 -7.18 19.25 -21.57
C SER A 68 -5.85 18.48 -21.48
N GLU A 69 -4.77 19.20 -21.20
CA GLU A 69 -3.53 18.56 -20.75
C GLU A 69 -3.79 17.98 -19.35
N LYS A 70 -3.60 16.67 -19.20
CA LYS A 70 -3.68 16.01 -17.90
C LYS A 70 -2.29 15.50 -17.55
N TYR A 71 -1.86 15.78 -16.33
CA TYR A 71 -0.63 15.20 -15.81
C TYR A 71 -1.00 13.88 -15.16
N THR A 72 -0.22 12.85 -15.43
CA THR A 72 -0.42 11.53 -14.84
C THR A 72 0.85 11.08 -14.14
N THR A 73 0.69 10.30 -13.10
CA THR A 73 1.77 9.56 -12.44
C THR A 73 1.23 8.22 -12.00
N ARG A 74 2.13 7.28 -11.71
CA ARG A 74 1.76 5.96 -11.24
C ARG A 74 2.30 5.76 -9.83
N CYS A 75 1.40 5.40 -8.93
CA CYS A 75 1.71 4.93 -7.59
C CYS A 75 1.86 3.40 -7.66
N LEU A 76 3.09 2.91 -7.56
CA LEU A 76 3.40 1.48 -7.49
C LEU A 76 3.23 1.03 -6.04
N CYS A 77 2.41 0.02 -5.82
CA CYS A 77 2.13 -0.53 -4.50
C CYS A 77 2.75 -1.91 -4.38
N PHE A 78 3.46 -2.18 -3.29
CA PHE A 78 4.09 -3.46 -3.00
C PHE A 78 3.66 -3.93 -1.61
N ALA A 79 3.14 -5.15 -1.53
CA ALA A 79 2.99 -5.85 -0.26
C ALA A 79 4.08 -6.92 -0.19
N SER A 80 4.88 -6.89 0.86
CA SER A 80 5.95 -7.86 1.11
C SER A 80 5.72 -8.62 2.41
N ASP A 81 6.13 -9.88 2.43
CA ASP A 81 6.13 -10.69 3.66
C ASP A 81 7.33 -10.36 4.56
N ALA A 82 7.47 -11.08 5.68
CA ALA A 82 8.60 -10.94 6.61
C ALA A 82 9.96 -11.30 5.97
N THR A 83 9.99 -12.03 4.86
CA THR A 83 11.21 -12.36 4.10
C THR A 83 11.60 -11.27 3.11
N HIS A 84 10.81 -10.20 3.01
CA HIS A 84 10.94 -9.12 2.03
C HIS A 84 10.63 -9.55 0.59
N GLU A 85 9.96 -10.69 0.41
CA GLU A 85 9.48 -11.11 -0.90
C GLU A 85 8.14 -10.43 -1.21
N ASN A 86 7.99 -9.91 -2.42
CA ASN A 86 6.75 -9.26 -2.86
C ASN A 86 5.67 -10.32 -3.12
N ILE A 87 4.64 -10.33 -2.29
CA ILE A 87 3.48 -11.20 -2.42
C ILE A 87 2.36 -10.55 -3.23
N TRP A 88 2.41 -9.23 -3.41
CA TRP A 88 1.46 -8.49 -4.23
C TRP A 88 2.08 -7.22 -4.79
N VAL A 89 1.73 -6.91 -6.05
CA VAL A 89 2.13 -5.70 -6.75
C VAL A 89 0.91 -5.13 -7.47
N ASP A 90 0.62 -3.85 -7.29
CA ASP A 90 -0.41 -3.12 -8.04
C ASP A 90 0.13 -1.78 -8.49
N THR A 91 -0.59 -1.16 -9.42
CA THR A 91 -0.28 0.17 -9.93
C THR A 91 -1.55 0.99 -9.96
N VAL A 92 -1.55 2.10 -9.23
CA VAL A 92 -2.64 3.07 -9.22
C VAL A 92 -2.21 4.28 -10.04
N GLU A 93 -2.96 4.57 -11.10
CA GLU A 93 -2.75 5.79 -11.87
C GLU A 93 -3.42 6.97 -11.17
N LEU A 94 -2.67 8.05 -11.00
CA LEU A 94 -3.14 9.33 -10.46
C LEU A 94 -3.10 10.35 -11.58
N SER A 95 -4.09 11.23 -11.63
CA SER A 95 -4.17 12.29 -12.63
C SER A 95 -4.52 13.64 -12.00
N GLY A 96 -3.92 14.72 -12.50
CA GLY A 96 -4.15 16.08 -12.04
C GLY A 96 -4.04 17.11 -13.15
N GLN A 97 -4.29 18.37 -12.83
CA GLN A 97 -4.26 19.48 -13.80
C GLN A 97 -2.87 20.11 -13.92
N SER A 98 -1.97 19.85 -12.99
CA SER A 98 -0.58 20.29 -13.05
C SER A 98 0.40 19.21 -12.57
N GLU A 99 1.65 19.32 -13.00
CA GLU A 99 2.72 18.42 -12.55
C GLU A 99 2.92 18.49 -11.02
N GLU A 100 2.90 19.70 -10.46
CA GLU A 100 3.09 19.92 -9.02
C GLU A 100 1.97 19.30 -8.19
N GLU A 101 0.72 19.43 -8.63
CA GLU A 101 -0.43 18.77 -8.00
C GLU A 101 -0.25 17.25 -7.97
N VAL A 102 0.11 16.65 -9.11
CA VAL A 102 0.29 15.21 -9.24
C VAL A 102 1.46 14.70 -8.38
N ILE A 103 2.56 15.44 -8.31
CA ILE A 103 3.70 15.13 -7.43
C ILE A 103 3.28 15.18 -5.96
N ASN A 104 2.58 16.23 -5.56
CA ASN A 104 2.16 16.42 -4.18
C ASN A 104 1.20 15.31 -3.75
N THR A 105 0.17 15.02 -4.55
CA THR A 105 -0.75 13.92 -4.29
C THR A 105 -0.03 12.57 -4.25
N CYS A 106 0.93 12.34 -5.14
CA CYS A 106 1.70 11.10 -5.10
C CYS A 106 2.52 10.99 -3.81
N ASN A 107 3.21 12.06 -3.39
CA ASN A 107 4.02 12.02 -2.19
C ASN A 107 3.20 11.94 -0.89
N SER A 108 2.00 12.53 -0.86
CA SER A 108 1.16 12.54 0.34
C SER A 108 0.22 11.32 0.44
N ASP A 109 -0.34 10.89 -0.68
CA ASP A 109 -1.52 10.00 -0.68
C ASP A 109 -1.21 8.60 -1.23
N CYS A 110 -0.09 8.39 -1.94
CA CYS A 110 0.23 7.11 -2.57
C CYS A 110 0.29 5.96 -1.56
N GLN A 111 0.91 6.16 -0.39
CA GLN A 111 0.95 5.13 0.65
C GLN A 111 -0.46 4.76 1.16
N ALA A 112 -1.28 5.76 1.48
CA ALA A 112 -2.64 5.55 1.98
C ALA A 112 -3.53 4.88 0.92
N LEU A 113 -3.34 5.20 -0.36
CA LEU A 113 -4.03 4.53 -1.46
C LEU A 113 -3.64 3.06 -1.58
N CYS A 114 -2.35 2.74 -1.46
CA CYS A 114 -1.87 1.36 -1.46
C CYS A 114 -2.45 0.55 -0.28
N GLU A 115 -2.46 1.13 0.91
CA GLU A 115 -3.04 0.52 2.12
C GLU A 115 -4.55 0.27 1.95
N SER A 116 -5.28 1.25 1.43
CA SER A 116 -6.73 1.12 1.16
C SER A 116 -7.04 0.00 0.16
N ARG A 117 -6.23 -0.14 -0.89
CA ARG A 117 -6.38 -1.20 -1.91
C ARG A 117 -6.15 -2.59 -1.32
N LEU A 118 -5.22 -2.71 -0.38
CA LEU A 118 -4.91 -3.97 0.30
C LEU A 118 -5.87 -4.32 1.43
N ASN A 119 -6.61 -3.35 1.97
CA ASN A 119 -7.55 -3.56 3.07
C ASN A 119 -8.70 -4.54 2.73
N GLY A 120 -8.88 -4.89 1.46
CA GLY A 120 -9.83 -5.91 0.98
C GLY A 120 -9.24 -7.29 0.74
N PHE A 121 -7.92 -7.48 0.88
CA PHE A 121 -7.23 -8.73 0.58
C PHE A 121 -6.95 -9.52 1.85
N SER A 122 -7.49 -10.74 1.91
CA SER A 122 -7.01 -11.80 2.79
C SER A 122 -5.95 -12.56 2.03
N PHE A 123 -4.71 -12.47 2.49
CA PHE A 123 -3.66 -13.36 2.04
C PHE A 123 -3.89 -14.71 2.71
N ILE A 124 -4.19 -15.74 1.91
CA ILE A 124 -4.28 -17.11 2.40
C ILE A 124 -2.84 -17.61 2.54
N GLU A 125 -2.48 -18.06 3.74
CA GLU A 125 -1.20 -18.73 4.05
C GLU A 125 -0.89 -19.90 3.10
#